data_AF-A0A7C5NXG4-F1
#
_entry.id   AF-A0A7C5NXG4-F1
#
_cell.length_a   1.000
_cell.length_b   1.000
_cell.length_c   1.000
_cell.angle_alpha   90.00
_cell.angle_beta   90.00
_cell.angle_gamma   90.00
#
_symmetry.space_group_name_H-M   'P 1'
#
loop_
_entity.id
_entity.type
_entity.pdbx_description
1 polymer ?
#
loop_
_entity_poly.entity_id
_entity_poly.type
_entity_poly.pdbx_seq_one_letter_code
_entity_poly.pdbx_strand_id
1 'polypeptide(L)'
;MFSPILPGISDNMEALVSLFELARKVQVDTIWTDCLNCRPRVWESLQRFLIKNSPALLEKYRDILFDPEKRSCYRQELSRRIWQAACSTNMKHALAGTS
;
A
#
# COMPACT_ATOMS: atom_id res chain seq x y z
N MET A 1 2.14 9.12 9.29
CA MET A 1 2.26 7.72 8.79
C MET A 1 1.01 7.43 7.96
N PHE A 2 1.17 6.92 6.74
CA PHE A 2 0.07 6.53 5.86
C PHE A 2 0.22 5.04 5.54
N SER A 3 -0.43 4.21 6.36
CA SER A 3 -0.32 2.77 6.32
C SER A 3 -1.59 2.09 6.85
N PRO A 4 -1.93 0.89 6.36
CA PRO A 4 -1.28 0.19 5.25
C PRO A 4 -1.71 0.78 3.90
N ILE A 5 -0.82 0.70 2.90
CA ILE A 5 -1.22 0.86 1.50
C ILE A 5 -1.93 -0.43 1.07
N LEU A 6 -3.14 -0.26 0.55
CA LEU A 6 -4.07 -1.36 0.27
C LEU A 6 -4.03 -1.78 -1.21
N PRO A 7 -3.78 -3.07 -1.51
CA PRO A 7 -3.75 -3.57 -2.88
C PRO A 7 -5.06 -3.30 -3.66
N GLY A 8 -4.95 -2.71 -4.84
CA GLY A 8 -6.09 -2.37 -5.69
C GLY A 8 -7.03 -1.28 -5.16
N ILE A 9 -6.71 -0.65 -4.02
CA ILE A 9 -7.52 0.40 -3.41
C ILE A 9 -6.73 1.71 -3.34
N SER A 10 -5.54 1.68 -2.73
CA SER A 10 -4.71 2.89 -2.52
C SER A 10 -3.28 2.74 -3.03
N ASP A 11 -3.00 1.70 -3.83
CA ASP A 11 -1.67 1.35 -4.38
C ASP A 11 -1.46 1.79 -5.83
N ASN A 12 -2.35 2.61 -6.38
CA ASN A 12 -2.24 3.17 -7.72
C ASN A 12 -1.52 4.53 -7.72
N MET A 13 -0.96 4.91 -8.86
CA MET A 13 -0.13 6.13 -8.96
C MET A 13 -0.91 7.41 -8.68
N GLU A 14 -2.16 7.51 -9.11
CA GLU A 14 -3.00 8.71 -8.90
C GLU A 14 -3.25 8.96 -7.40
N ALA A 15 -3.63 7.91 -6.67
CA ALA A 15 -3.85 7.97 -5.23
C ALA A 15 -2.56 8.29 -4.47
N LEU A 16 -1.43 7.67 -4.87
CA LEU A 16 -0.14 7.94 -4.25
C LEU A 16 0.32 9.38 -4.48
N VAL A 17 0.28 9.89 -5.72
CA VAL A 17 0.66 11.28 -6.02
C VAL A 17 -0.23 12.25 -5.24
N SER A 18 -1.53 12.04 -5.25
CA SER A 18 -2.48 12.86 -4.49
C SER A 18 -2.17 12.88 -2.99
N LEU A 19 -1.78 11.73 -2.42
CA LEU A 19 -1.36 11.62 -1.03
C LEU A 19 -0.09 12.44 -0.74
N PHE A 20 0.93 12.32 -1.59
CA PHE A 20 2.18 13.05 -1.43
C PHE A 20 2.01 14.56 -1.62
N GLU A 21 1.17 14.98 -2.57
CA GLU A 21 0.83 16.39 -2.75
C GLU A 21 0.12 16.97 -1.53
N LEU A 22 -0.84 16.23 -0.96
CA LEU A 22 -1.53 16.65 0.26
C LEU A 22 -0.54 16.82 1.41
N ALA A 23 0.36 15.86 1.61
CA ALA A 23 1.40 15.92 2.62
C ALA A 23 2.34 17.12 2.42
N ARG A 24 2.70 17.44 1.17
CA ARG A 24 3.49 18.63 0.84
C ARG A 24 2.76 19.92 1.20
N LYS A 25 1.46 20.01 0.93
CA LYS A 25 0.63 21.19 1.26
C LYS A 25 0.61 21.48 2.76
N VAL A 26 0.69 20.45 3.59
CA VAL A 26 0.75 20.58 5.06
C VAL A 26 2.17 20.54 5.62
N GLN A 27 3.18 20.72 4.76
CA GLN A 27 4.61 20.81 5.14
C GLN A 27 5.13 19.58 5.92
N VAL A 28 4.67 18.37 5.56
CA VAL A 28 5.23 17.14 6.12
C VAL A 28 6.61 16.87 5.52
N ASP A 29 7.62 16.71 6.36
CA ASP A 29 8.99 16.44 5.91
C ASP A 29 9.20 15.02 5.37
N THR A 30 8.50 14.03 5.93
CA THR A 30 8.69 12.61 5.57
C THR A 30 7.41 11.82 5.76
N ILE A 31 7.05 11.04 4.74
CA ILE A 31 5.94 10.09 4.83
C ILE A 31 6.48 8.69 5.08
N TRP A 32 5.95 8.04 6.11
CA TRP A 32 6.16 6.63 6.41
C TRP A 32 4.99 5.82 5.85
N THR A 33 5.27 4.84 4.99
CA THR A 33 4.28 3.92 4.40
C THR A 33 4.64 2.47 4.71
N ASP A 34 3.65 1.58 4.77
CA ASP A 34 3.83 0.13 4.94
C ASP A 34 2.84 -0.62 4.05
N CYS A 35 3.17 -1.85 3.70
CA CYS A 35 2.28 -2.80 3.05
C CYS A 35 1.31 -3.42 4.05
N LEU A 36 0.23 -4.02 3.53
CA LEU A 36 -0.64 -4.86 4.34
C LEU A 36 0.16 -6.05 4.93
N ASN A 37 0.08 -6.23 6.25
CA ASN A 37 0.72 -7.32 6.96
C ASN A 37 -0.31 -8.39 7.36
N CYS A 38 0.03 -9.67 7.14
CA CYS A 38 -0.79 -10.80 7.57
C CYS A 38 -0.67 -10.95 9.10
N ARG A 39 -1.69 -10.49 9.84
CA ARG A 39 -1.84 -10.70 11.28
C ARG A 39 -3.00 -11.67 11.52
N PRO A 40 -3.00 -12.45 12.61
CA PRO A 40 -4.16 -13.27 12.99
C PRO A 40 -5.44 -12.43 13.00
N ARG A 41 -6.57 -12.96 12.49
CA ARG A 41 -7.89 -12.32 12.43
C ARG A 41 -8.07 -11.17 11.43
N VAL A 42 -6.99 -10.65 10.84
CA VAL A 42 -7.07 -9.62 9.79
C VAL A 42 -7.66 -10.20 8.51
N TRP A 43 -7.28 -11.42 8.14
CA TRP A 43 -7.77 -12.05 6.92
C TRP A 43 -9.28 -12.27 6.93
N GLU A 44 -9.85 -12.78 8.02
CA GLU A 44 -11.29 -13.05 8.12
C GLU A 44 -12.11 -11.77 8.07
N SER A 45 -11.59 -10.68 8.63
CA SER A 45 -12.22 -9.36 8.58
C SER A 45 -12.13 -8.77 7.17
N LEU A 46 -10.96 -8.87 6.55
CA LEU A 46 -10.69 -8.37 5.21
C LEU A 46 -11.47 -9.15 4.15
N GLN A 47 -11.53 -10.48 4.25
CA GLN A 47 -12.31 -11.33 3.36
C GLN A 47 -13.79 -10.95 3.39
N ARG A 48 -14.39 -10.77 4.58
CA ARG A 48 -15.79 -10.31 4.69
C ARG A 48 -16.01 -8.94 4.06
N PHE A 49 -15.08 -8.02 4.28
CA PHE A 49 -15.14 -6.69 3.68
C PHE A 49 -15.02 -6.75 2.15
N LEU A 50 -14.07 -7.51 1.62
CA LEU A 50 -13.84 -7.65 0.17
C LEU A 50 -14.99 -8.36 -0.52
N ILE A 51 -15.53 -9.45 0.06
CA ILE A 51 -16.71 -10.14 -0.50
C ILE A 51 -17.90 -9.17 -0.60
N LYS A 52 -18.07 -8.27 0.37
CA LYS A 52 -19.18 -7.32 0.36
C LYS A 52 -18.98 -6.16 -0.63
N ASN A 53 -17.78 -5.61 -0.71
CA ASN A 53 -17.55 -4.31 -1.38
C ASN A 53 -16.72 -4.40 -2.66
N SER A 54 -15.86 -5.41 -2.80
CA SER A 54 -14.94 -5.55 -3.94
C SER A 54 -14.55 -7.03 -4.17
N PRO A 55 -15.50 -7.89 -4.59
CA PRO A 55 -15.26 -9.33 -4.71
C PRO A 55 -14.08 -9.68 -5.63
N ALA A 56 -13.88 -8.90 -6.68
CA ALA A 56 -12.79 -9.07 -7.65
C ALA A 56 -11.39 -8.92 -7.04
N LEU A 57 -11.26 -8.26 -5.88
CA LEU A 57 -9.97 -8.10 -5.20
C LEU A 57 -9.63 -9.28 -4.30
N LEU A 58 -10.58 -10.17 -3.98
CA LEU A 58 -10.37 -11.24 -3.00
C LEU A 58 -9.18 -12.13 -3.34
N GLU A 59 -9.06 -12.54 -4.60
CA GLU A 59 -7.95 -13.38 -5.08
C GLU A 59 -6.62 -12.63 -4.98
N LYS A 60 -6.58 -11.36 -5.41
CA LYS A 60 -5.38 -10.51 -5.30
C LYS A 60 -4.88 -10.41 -3.85
N TYR A 61 -5.79 -10.24 -2.88
CA TYR A 61 -5.40 -10.17 -1.47
C TYR A 61 -4.96 -11.53 -0.92
N ARG A 62 -5.61 -12.63 -1.35
CA ARG A 62 -5.20 -13.98 -0.98
C ARG A 62 -3.77 -14.25 -1.45
N ASP A 63 -3.48 -13.93 -2.69
CA ASP A 63 -2.16 -14.04 -3.29
C ASP A 63 -1.12 -13.23 -2.49
N ILE A 64 -1.37 -11.94 -2.27
CA ILE A 64 -0.41 -11.06 -1.58
C ILE A 64 -0.16 -11.49 -0.13
N LEU A 65 -1.16 -12.06 0.56
CA LEU A 65 -1.03 -12.42 1.97
C LEU A 65 -0.42 -13.81 2.18
N PHE A 66 -0.70 -14.77 1.29
CA PHE A 66 -0.40 -16.18 1.51
C PHE A 66 0.56 -16.80 0.50
N ASP A 67 0.86 -16.14 -0.63
CA ASP A 67 1.87 -16.56 -1.59
C ASP A 67 3.14 -15.68 -1.42
N PRO A 68 4.27 -16.23 -0.93
CA PRO A 68 5.49 -15.48 -0.69
C PRO A 68 6.08 -14.82 -1.93
N GLU A 69 5.99 -15.47 -3.10
CA GLU A 69 6.55 -14.97 -4.35
C GLU A 69 5.73 -13.78 -4.84
N LYS A 70 4.40 -13.95 -4.88
CA LYS A 70 3.48 -12.85 -5.26
C LYS A 70 3.56 -11.70 -4.27
N ARG A 71 3.74 -11.98 -2.97
CA ARG A 71 3.96 -10.96 -1.94
C ARG A 71 5.25 -10.17 -2.18
N SER A 72 6.34 -10.85 -2.50
CA SER A 72 7.63 -10.19 -2.80
C SER A 72 7.52 -9.31 -4.04
N CYS A 73 6.94 -9.84 -5.12
CA CYS A 73 6.70 -9.09 -6.35
C CYS A 73 5.83 -7.85 -6.09
N TYR A 74 4.74 -8.00 -5.34
CA TYR A 74 3.87 -6.89 -4.97
C TYR A 74 4.61 -5.82 -4.16
N ARG A 75 5.42 -6.21 -3.17
CA ARG A 75 6.20 -5.27 -2.35
C ARG A 75 7.20 -4.46 -3.18
N GLN A 76 7.90 -5.11 -4.11
CA GLN A 76 8.84 -4.45 -5.01
C GLN A 76 8.12 -3.43 -5.90
N GLU A 77 7.00 -3.83 -6.50
CA GLU A 77 6.21 -2.96 -7.35
C GLU A 77 5.61 -1.78 -6.58
N LEU A 78 5.09 -2.02 -5.37
CA LEU A 78 4.59 -0.95 -4.51
C LEU A 78 5.70 0.02 -4.08
N SER A 79 6.87 -0.50 -3.70
CA SER A 79 8.05 0.31 -3.40
C SER A 79 8.42 1.22 -4.57
N ARG A 80 8.46 0.65 -5.79
CA ARG A 80 8.72 1.40 -7.02
C ARG A 80 7.71 2.52 -7.24
N ARG A 81 6.40 2.26 -7.06
CA ARG A 81 5.34 3.26 -7.22
C ARG A 81 5.42 4.37 -6.18
N ILE A 82 5.67 4.02 -4.92
CA ILE A 82 5.84 5.00 -3.83
C ILE A 82 7.04 5.90 -4.13
N TRP A 83 8.16 5.31 -4.56
CA TRP A 83 9.34 6.07 -4.96
C TRP A 83 9.04 7.02 -6.11
N GLN A 84 8.35 6.55 -7.16
CA GLN A 84 7.95 7.38 -8.29
C GLN A 84 7.05 8.56 -7.87
N ALA A 85 6.06 8.31 -7.01
CA ALA A 85 5.15 9.35 -6.51
C ALA A 85 5.86 10.37 -5.59
N ALA A 86 6.82 9.91 -4.78
CA ALA A 86 7.64 10.78 -3.94
C ALA A 86 8.54 11.69 -4.80
N CYS A 87 9.17 11.14 -5.83
CA CYS A 87 9.99 11.90 -6.77
C CYS A 87 9.18 12.94 -7.55
N SER A 88 7.99 12.58 -8.05
CA SER A 88 7.15 13.51 -8.82
C SER A 88 6.63 14.69 -7.99
N THR A 89 6.61 14.56 -6.66
CA THR A 89 6.12 15.59 -5.72
C THR A 89 7.24 16.26 -4.93
N ASN A 90 8.50 15.89 -5.18
CA ASN A 90 9.68 16.37 -4.45
C ASN A 90 9.58 16.17 -2.92
N MET A 91 9.06 15.01 -2.50
CA MET A 91 8.86 14.65 -1.10
C MET A 91 9.80 13.52 -0.67
N LYS A 92 10.23 13.53 0.60
CA LYS A 92 10.96 12.38 1.18
C LYS A 92 9.98 11.30 1.61
N HIS A 93 10.36 10.03 1.43
CA HIS A 93 9.58 8.88 1.87
C HIS A 93 10.46 7.84 2.57
N ALA A 94 9.84 7.05 3.45
CA ALA A 94 10.43 5.88 4.09
C ALA A 94 9.42 4.72 4.07
N LEU A 95 9.90 3.52 3.69
CA LEU A 95 9.11 2.28 3.79
C LEU A 95 9.36 1.66 5.16
N ALA A 96 8.33 1.58 5.99
CA ALA A 96 8.36 0.82 7.23
C ALA A 96 8.22 -0.67 6.87
N GLY A 97 9.21 -1.50 7.22
CA GLY A 97 9.08 -2.97 7.11
C GLY A 97 10.02 -3.70 6.15
N THR A 98 11.17 -3.11 5.78
CA THR A 98 12.32 -3.88 5.27
C THR A 98 13.13 -4.40 6.46
N SER A 99 12.66 -5.47 7.08
CA SER A 99 13.43 -6.28 8.03
C SER A 99 13.22 -7.74 7.68
#